data_AF-A0A382L985-F1
#
_entry.id   AF-A0A382L985-F1
#
_cell.length_a   1.000
_cell.length_b   1.000
_cell.length_c   1.000
_cell.angle_alpha   90.00
_cell.angle_beta   90.00
_cell.angle_gamma   90.00
#
_symmetry.space_group_name_H-M   'P 1'
#
loop_
_entity.id
_entity.type
_entity.pdbx_description
1 polymer ?
#
loop_
_entity_poly.entity_id
_entity_poly.type
_entity_poly.pdbx_seq_one_letter_code
_entity_poly.pdbx_strand_id
1 'polypeptide(L)'
;MKPRETGSSAEIEKAMNTLTPIDVSAAELVLKEAKEIMDQLGVVFFLRQGTCLGAIRDNAILAWDDDIDIGSVIGLHGLTNDSVHDVVDRVVAAFSERGFSTRVEQTSSYLYVLLLKSSIRIDWECFHIVKGTIQHWPPKRFSVELFTELLEIDFLGQKHHVPNPPEDYLETKYGPEWRVPKPSGSYEKDVLSMIPDPPPANAIRRLISKIWTLMFPVQVSTLLVLDHQGEPVAGAEVQVAGVGARQTDNHGYVSLKL
;
A
#
# COMPACT_ATOMS: atom_id res chain seq x y z
N MET A 1 -18.32 -3.31 -1.51
CA MET A 1 -18.62 -3.17 -0.08
C MET A 1 -18.65 -1.70 0.31
N LYS A 2 -19.53 -1.30 1.23
CA LYS A 2 -19.50 0.05 1.82
C LYS A 2 -18.36 0.13 2.84
N PRO A 3 -17.66 1.28 2.96
CA PRO A 3 -16.68 1.46 4.02
C PRO A 3 -17.30 1.21 5.40
N ARG A 4 -16.57 0.49 6.26
CA ARG A 4 -17.00 0.18 7.64
C ARG A 4 -15.83 -0.08 8.55
N GLU A 5 -16.05 0.10 9.86
CA GLU A 5 -15.04 -0.11 10.90
C GLU A 5 -15.58 -0.92 12.08
N THR A 6 -14.65 -1.51 12.83
CA THR A 6 -14.88 -2.07 14.17
C THR A 6 -13.77 -1.61 15.11
N GLY A 7 -14.04 -1.63 16.42
CA GLY A 7 -13.06 -1.20 17.42
C GLY A 7 -12.92 0.32 17.50
N SER A 8 -11.67 0.81 17.61
CA SER A 8 -11.36 2.21 17.88
C SER A 8 -11.03 2.98 16.60
N SER A 9 -11.99 3.76 16.08
CA SER A 9 -11.76 4.66 14.95
C SER A 9 -10.62 5.65 15.18
N ALA A 10 -10.43 6.12 16.42
CA ALA A 10 -9.36 7.07 16.74
C ALA A 10 -7.95 6.45 16.62
N GLU A 11 -7.81 5.17 17.01
CA GLU A 11 -6.55 4.45 16.83
C GLU A 11 -6.29 4.15 15.37
N ILE A 12 -7.33 3.79 14.61
CA ILE A 12 -7.22 3.58 13.16
C ILE A 12 -6.78 4.88 12.47
N GLU A 13 -7.43 6.00 12.75
CA GLU A 13 -7.04 7.30 12.20
C GLU A 13 -5.59 7.67 12.56
N LYS A 14 -5.18 7.43 13.80
CA LYS A 14 -3.79 7.65 14.21
C LYS A 14 -2.84 6.77 13.41
N ALA A 15 -3.13 5.48 13.28
CA ALA A 15 -2.28 4.53 12.56
C ALA A 15 -2.19 4.86 11.07
N MET A 16 -3.26 5.31 10.43
CA MET A 16 -3.27 5.69 9.01
C MET A 16 -2.49 6.98 8.71
N ASN A 17 -2.40 7.89 9.69
CA ASN A 17 -1.79 9.20 9.51
C ASN A 17 -0.38 9.31 10.11
N THR A 18 0.18 8.22 10.64
CA THR A 18 1.48 8.23 11.32
C THR A 18 2.43 7.23 10.66
N LEU A 19 3.56 7.71 10.12
CA LEU A 19 4.62 6.90 9.53
C LEU A 19 5.75 6.64 10.55
N THR A 20 5.41 6.08 11.71
CA THR A 20 6.40 5.78 12.76
C THR A 20 7.03 4.40 12.55
N PRO A 21 8.35 4.26 12.76
CA PRO A 21 9.00 2.95 12.75
C PRO A 21 8.30 1.94 13.64
N ILE A 22 8.14 0.73 13.12
CA ILE A 22 7.42 -0.36 13.74
C ILE A 22 8.19 -0.94 14.94
N ASP A 23 7.49 -1.28 16.01
CA ASP A 23 8.04 -2.14 17.05
C ASP A 23 8.10 -3.57 16.51
N VAL A 24 9.30 -4.02 16.15
CA VAL A 24 9.53 -5.34 15.53
C VAL A 24 9.03 -6.49 16.41
N SER A 25 9.15 -6.40 17.74
CA SER A 25 8.73 -7.48 18.64
C SER A 25 7.21 -7.56 18.70
N ALA A 26 6.53 -6.41 18.77
CA ALA A 26 5.07 -6.37 18.70
C ALA A 26 4.56 -6.82 17.32
N ALA A 27 5.24 -6.42 16.25
CA ALA A 27 4.89 -6.79 14.88
C ALA A 27 4.98 -8.30 14.63
N GLU A 28 6.04 -8.95 15.13
CA GLU A 28 6.17 -10.41 15.06
C GLU A 28 5.00 -11.11 15.77
N LEU A 29 4.64 -10.67 16.98
CA LEU A 29 3.52 -11.26 17.72
C LEU A 29 2.19 -11.06 16.99
N VAL A 30 1.94 -9.87 16.46
CA VAL A 30 0.70 -9.53 15.75
C VAL A 30 0.61 -10.28 14.41
N LEU A 31 1.71 -10.42 13.66
CA LEU A 31 1.73 -11.22 12.43
C LEU A 31 1.50 -12.71 12.70
N LYS A 32 2.07 -13.25 13.78
CA LYS A 32 1.83 -14.65 14.20
C LYS A 32 0.37 -14.90 14.56
N GLU A 33 -0.24 -13.99 15.31
CA GLU A 33 -1.66 -14.06 15.66
C GLU A 33 -2.56 -13.92 14.43
N ALA A 34 -2.24 -12.97 13.54
CA ALA A 34 -2.99 -12.79 12.29
C ALA A 34 -2.92 -14.04 11.41
N LYS A 35 -1.73 -14.65 11.29
CA LYS A 35 -1.57 -15.91 10.56
C LYS A 35 -2.41 -17.03 11.19
N GLU A 36 -2.40 -17.18 12.51
CA GLU A 36 -3.21 -18.19 13.20
C GLU A 36 -4.70 -18.04 12.84
N ILE A 37 -5.23 -16.82 12.87
CA ILE A 37 -6.63 -16.53 12.55
C ILE A 37 -6.92 -16.85 11.07
N MET A 38 -6.06 -16.39 10.15
CA MET A 38 -6.24 -16.64 8.71
C MET A 38 -6.17 -18.13 8.37
N ASP A 39 -5.22 -18.87 8.97
CA ASP A 39 -5.09 -20.32 8.79
C ASP A 39 -6.34 -21.05 9.31
N GLN A 40 -6.89 -20.66 10.47
CA GLN A 40 -8.14 -21.23 11.02
C GLN A 40 -9.35 -20.98 10.11
N LEU A 41 -9.37 -19.86 9.39
CA LEU A 41 -10.41 -19.51 8.43
C LEU A 41 -10.17 -20.08 7.02
N GLY A 42 -9.03 -20.76 6.80
CA GLY A 42 -8.64 -21.29 5.49
C GLY A 42 -8.32 -20.20 4.47
N VAL A 43 -7.91 -19.01 4.91
CA VAL A 43 -7.58 -17.88 4.05
C VAL A 43 -6.10 -17.93 3.69
N VAL A 44 -5.80 -18.15 2.40
CA VAL A 44 -4.44 -18.09 1.88
C VAL A 44 -4.06 -16.64 1.58
N PHE A 45 -2.94 -16.20 2.14
CA PHE A 45 -2.33 -14.90 1.87
C PHE A 45 -0.82 -15.04 1.66
N PHE A 46 -0.22 -14.05 1.02
CA PHE A 46 1.23 -13.92 0.83
C PHE A 46 1.74 -12.63 1.47
N LEU A 47 3.00 -12.63 1.92
CA LEU A 47 3.70 -11.42 2.33
C LEU A 47 3.97 -10.56 1.10
N ARG A 48 3.80 -9.25 1.22
CA ARG A 48 4.01 -8.31 0.10
C ARG A 48 4.82 -7.09 0.57
N GLN A 49 5.21 -6.22 -0.37
CA GLN A 49 6.03 -5.00 -0.11
C GLN A 49 7.19 -5.22 0.88
N GLY A 50 7.33 -4.32 1.87
CA GLY A 50 8.41 -4.27 2.85
C GLY A 50 8.48 -5.53 3.70
N THR A 51 7.31 -6.12 4.01
CA THR A 51 7.24 -7.41 4.70
C THR A 51 7.85 -8.54 3.88
N CYS A 52 7.54 -8.64 2.58
CA CYS A 52 8.17 -9.63 1.69
C CYS A 52 9.67 -9.34 1.48
N LEU A 53 10.04 -8.07 1.32
CA LEU A 53 11.42 -7.65 1.15
C LEU A 53 12.26 -8.05 2.36
N GLY A 54 11.78 -7.74 3.56
CA GLY A 54 12.43 -8.09 4.82
C GLY A 54 12.55 -9.60 5.00
N ALA A 55 11.48 -10.35 4.72
CA ALA A 55 11.50 -11.81 4.83
C ALA A 55 12.52 -12.47 3.90
N ILE A 56 12.62 -12.00 2.64
CA ILE A 56 13.50 -12.62 1.64
C ILE A 56 14.95 -12.13 1.73
N ARG A 57 15.16 -10.83 1.96
CA ARG A 57 16.49 -10.23 1.97
C ARG A 57 17.18 -10.37 3.32
N ASP A 58 16.46 -10.07 4.40
CA ASP A 58 17.04 -9.87 5.73
C ASP A 58 16.61 -10.97 6.72
N ASN A 59 15.66 -11.84 6.32
CA ASN A 59 14.96 -12.78 7.19
C ASN A 59 14.44 -12.11 8.48
N ALA A 60 13.95 -10.87 8.34
CA ALA A 60 13.48 -10.04 9.45
C ALA A 60 12.35 -9.10 9.01
N ILE A 61 11.57 -8.60 9.97
CA ILE A 61 10.73 -7.41 9.76
C ILE A 61 11.67 -6.20 9.70
N LEU A 62 11.47 -5.32 8.72
CA LEU A 62 12.29 -4.12 8.57
C LEU A 62 11.96 -3.13 9.70
N ALA A 63 12.91 -2.83 10.57
CA ALA A 63 12.68 -2.00 11.76
C ALA A 63 12.30 -0.53 11.45
N TRP A 64 12.37 -0.13 10.19
CA TRP A 64 12.03 1.21 9.71
C TRP A 64 10.74 1.25 8.87
N ASP A 65 10.08 0.11 8.66
CA ASP A 65 8.69 0.07 8.15
C ASP A 65 7.73 0.63 9.19
N ASP A 66 6.52 0.99 8.78
CA ASP A 66 5.44 1.47 9.64
C ASP A 66 4.27 0.49 9.75
N ASP A 67 4.25 -0.57 8.95
CA ASP A 67 3.20 -1.57 8.90
C ASP A 67 3.68 -2.98 8.50
N ILE A 68 2.71 -3.87 8.32
CA ILE A 68 2.90 -5.21 7.77
C ILE A 68 1.95 -5.37 6.59
N ASP A 69 2.47 -5.66 5.41
CA ASP A 69 1.64 -5.87 4.24
C ASP A 69 1.44 -7.37 3.94
N ILE A 70 0.17 -7.76 3.78
CA ILE A 70 -0.21 -9.08 3.30
C ILE A 70 -1.24 -8.98 2.15
N GLY A 71 -1.25 -9.97 1.26
CA GLY A 71 -2.09 -9.95 0.08
C GLY A 71 -2.78 -11.27 -0.20
N SER A 72 -3.95 -11.20 -0.84
CA SER A 72 -4.64 -12.33 -1.49
C SER A 72 -5.07 -11.90 -2.88
N VAL A 73 -5.26 -12.85 -3.80
CA VAL A 73 -5.75 -12.55 -5.16
C VAL A 73 -7.14 -13.13 -5.34
N ILE A 74 -8.11 -12.28 -5.68
CA ILE A 74 -9.47 -12.70 -6.00
C ILE A 74 -9.45 -13.46 -7.33
N GLY A 75 -9.83 -14.73 -7.28
CA GLY A 75 -9.75 -15.70 -8.37
C GLY A 75 -8.71 -16.80 -8.15
N LEU A 76 -7.86 -16.69 -7.12
CA LEU A 76 -6.85 -17.69 -6.76
C LEU A 76 -7.09 -18.23 -5.34
N HIS A 77 -6.50 -19.38 -5.04
CA HIS A 77 -6.42 -19.94 -3.67
C HIS A 77 -7.74 -20.00 -2.89
N GLY A 78 -8.85 -20.26 -3.59
CA GLY A 78 -10.19 -20.39 -3.00
C GLY A 78 -10.91 -19.07 -2.72
N LEU A 79 -10.27 -17.91 -2.89
CA LEU A 79 -10.92 -16.61 -2.79
C LEU A 79 -11.51 -16.26 -4.16
N THR A 80 -12.84 -16.16 -4.27
CA THR A 80 -13.52 -15.88 -5.55
C THR A 80 -14.27 -14.57 -5.49
N ASN A 81 -14.72 -14.05 -6.64
CA ASN A 81 -15.56 -12.84 -6.67
C ASN A 81 -16.87 -13.05 -5.89
N ASP A 82 -17.39 -14.28 -5.85
CA ASP A 82 -18.63 -14.60 -5.15
C ASP A 82 -18.41 -14.74 -3.64
N SER A 83 -17.24 -15.24 -3.21
CA SER A 83 -16.96 -15.52 -1.80
C SER A 83 -16.24 -14.39 -1.06
N VAL A 84 -15.58 -13.46 -1.76
CA VAL A 84 -14.65 -12.49 -1.13
C VAL A 84 -15.31 -11.65 -0.04
N HIS A 85 -16.54 -11.16 -0.24
CA HIS A 85 -17.21 -10.36 0.78
C HIS A 85 -17.54 -11.18 2.04
N ASP A 86 -18.05 -12.40 1.87
CA ASP A 86 -18.36 -13.29 3.00
C ASP A 86 -17.08 -13.71 3.75
N VAL A 87 -15.97 -13.93 3.02
CA VAL A 87 -14.66 -14.21 3.62
C VAL A 87 -14.19 -13.01 4.45
N VAL A 88 -14.25 -11.80 3.88
CA VAL A 88 -13.89 -10.56 4.59
C VAL A 88 -14.74 -10.35 5.83
N ASP A 89 -16.05 -10.60 5.76
CA ASP A 89 -16.94 -10.48 6.91
C ASP A 89 -16.54 -11.46 8.04
N ARG A 90 -16.20 -12.71 7.70
CA ARG A 90 -15.69 -13.70 8.68
C ARG A 90 -14.35 -13.30 9.27
N VAL A 91 -13.41 -12.82 8.44
CA VAL A 91 -12.11 -12.34 8.91
C VAL A 91 -12.29 -11.16 9.86
N VAL A 92 -13.07 -10.14 9.49
CA VAL A 92 -13.32 -8.98 10.34
C VAL A 92 -13.94 -9.39 11.67
N ALA A 93 -14.89 -10.33 11.67
CA ALA A 93 -15.48 -10.84 12.90
C ALA A 93 -14.44 -11.52 13.80
N ALA A 94 -13.66 -12.46 13.26
CA ALA A 94 -12.65 -13.20 14.01
C ALA A 94 -11.53 -12.29 14.59
N PHE A 95 -11.07 -11.31 13.80
CA PHE A 95 -10.10 -10.34 14.27
C PHE A 95 -10.69 -9.41 15.34
N SER A 96 -11.93 -8.95 15.18
CA SER A 96 -12.60 -8.13 16.19
C SER A 96 -12.79 -8.88 17.52
N GLU A 97 -13.14 -10.16 17.48
CA GLU A 97 -13.25 -11.03 18.66
C GLU A 97 -11.90 -11.20 19.39
N ARG A 98 -10.78 -11.12 18.64
CA ARG A 98 -9.41 -11.14 19.16
C ARG A 98 -8.88 -9.75 19.55
N GLY A 99 -9.75 -8.74 19.57
CA GLY A 99 -9.43 -7.39 20.05
C GLY A 99 -8.72 -6.49 19.02
N PHE A 100 -8.80 -6.82 17.73
CA PHE A 100 -8.34 -5.92 16.68
C PHE A 100 -9.40 -4.85 16.38
N SER A 101 -8.95 -3.64 16.12
CA SER A 101 -9.73 -2.65 15.38
C SER A 101 -9.59 -2.93 13.88
N THR A 102 -10.67 -2.79 13.12
CA THR A 102 -10.63 -3.08 11.67
C THR A 102 -11.25 -1.94 10.86
N ARG A 103 -10.77 -1.75 9.64
CA ARG A 103 -11.40 -0.90 8.63
C ARG A 103 -11.45 -1.63 7.32
N VAL A 104 -12.61 -1.65 6.67
CA VAL A 104 -12.79 -2.23 5.34
C VAL A 104 -13.09 -1.12 4.35
N GLU A 105 -12.37 -1.13 3.24
CA GLU A 105 -12.59 -0.26 2.11
C GLU A 105 -12.54 -1.07 0.81
N GLN A 106 -13.10 -0.51 -0.26
CA GLN A 106 -13.02 -1.13 -1.57
C GLN A 106 -12.74 -0.08 -2.63
N THR A 107 -11.75 -0.38 -3.45
CA THR A 107 -11.42 0.37 -4.66
C THR A 107 -11.83 -0.44 -5.88
N SER A 108 -11.59 0.11 -7.09
CA SER A 108 -11.77 -0.65 -8.32
C SER A 108 -10.72 -1.75 -8.53
N SER A 109 -9.59 -1.68 -7.81
CA SER A 109 -8.43 -2.58 -8.00
C SER A 109 -8.27 -3.62 -6.91
N TYR A 110 -8.76 -3.34 -5.70
CA TYR A 110 -8.66 -4.24 -4.56
C TYR A 110 -9.74 -3.95 -3.50
N LEU A 111 -10.01 -4.96 -2.67
CA LEU A 111 -10.66 -4.78 -1.37
C LEU A 111 -9.56 -4.70 -0.31
N TYR A 112 -9.64 -3.70 0.55
CA TYR A 112 -8.65 -3.42 1.59
C TYR A 112 -9.25 -3.67 2.98
N VAL A 113 -8.49 -4.37 3.84
CA VAL A 113 -8.81 -4.56 5.24
C VAL A 113 -7.61 -4.18 6.09
N LEU A 114 -7.75 -3.11 6.86
CA LEU A 114 -6.84 -2.76 7.94
C LEU A 114 -7.15 -3.62 9.16
N LEU A 115 -6.12 -4.21 9.76
CA LEU A 115 -6.20 -4.98 10.99
C LEU A 115 -5.19 -4.37 11.99
N LEU A 116 -5.70 -3.68 13.02
CA LEU A 116 -4.90 -2.92 13.97
C LEU A 116 -5.00 -3.49 15.38
N LYS A 117 -3.85 -3.81 15.97
CA LYS A 117 -3.73 -4.20 17.37
C LYS A 117 -2.36 -3.82 17.91
N SER A 118 -2.28 -3.38 19.16
CA SER A 118 -1.01 -2.99 19.80
C SER A 118 -0.21 -1.95 19.00
N SER A 119 -0.91 -1.01 18.34
CA SER A 119 -0.32 -0.03 17.42
C SER A 119 0.39 -0.61 16.18
N ILE A 120 0.24 -1.90 15.90
CA ILE A 120 0.71 -2.55 14.67
C ILE A 120 -0.43 -2.63 13.67
N ARG A 121 -0.23 -2.00 12.50
CA ARG A 121 -1.14 -2.08 11.36
C ARG A 121 -0.72 -3.26 10.47
N ILE A 122 -1.66 -4.17 10.19
CA ILE A 122 -1.56 -5.09 9.06
C ILE A 122 -2.50 -4.60 7.97
N ASP A 123 -1.96 -4.42 6.77
CA ASP A 123 -2.70 -4.06 5.57
C ASP A 123 -2.93 -5.32 4.73
N TRP A 124 -4.16 -5.83 4.77
CA TRP A 124 -4.58 -6.97 3.97
C TRP A 124 -5.31 -6.52 2.71
N GLU A 125 -4.66 -6.69 1.56
CA GLU A 125 -5.21 -6.34 0.25
C GLU A 125 -5.65 -7.58 -0.54
N CYS A 126 -6.92 -7.62 -0.93
CA CYS A 126 -7.49 -8.62 -1.83
C CYS A 126 -7.58 -8.05 -3.25
N PHE A 127 -6.66 -8.44 -4.14
CA PHE A 127 -6.50 -7.82 -5.46
C PHE A 127 -7.44 -8.42 -6.52
N HIS A 128 -8.00 -7.56 -7.37
CA HIS A 128 -8.70 -7.98 -8.58
C HIS A 128 -7.72 -8.21 -9.74
N ILE A 129 -7.91 -9.31 -10.47
CA ILE A 129 -7.17 -9.58 -11.70
C ILE A 129 -7.79 -8.76 -12.85
N VAL A 130 -6.99 -7.90 -13.47
CA VAL A 130 -7.38 -7.13 -14.66
C VAL A 130 -6.37 -7.42 -15.77
N LYS A 131 -6.84 -8.04 -16.86
CA LYS A 131 -6.02 -8.37 -18.04
C LYS A 131 -4.74 -9.16 -17.67
N GLY A 132 -4.86 -10.16 -16.81
CA GLY A 132 -3.75 -11.01 -16.37
C GLY A 132 -2.78 -10.34 -15.40
N THR A 133 -3.12 -9.18 -14.84
CA THR A 133 -2.27 -8.47 -13.87
C THR A 133 -3.04 -8.09 -12.62
N ILE A 134 -2.33 -7.92 -11.50
CA ILE A 134 -2.81 -7.22 -10.31
C ILE A 134 -2.05 -5.91 -10.13
N GLN A 135 -2.62 -4.95 -9.42
CA GLN A 135 -2.03 -3.63 -9.21
C GLN A 135 -1.79 -3.38 -7.72
N HIS A 136 -0.54 -3.13 -7.35
CA HIS A 136 -0.17 -2.66 -6.01
C HIS A 136 0.07 -1.15 -6.02
N TRP A 137 -0.03 -0.52 -4.86
CA TRP A 137 0.42 0.85 -4.64
C TRP A 137 1.88 0.89 -4.12
N PRO A 138 2.69 1.93 -4.41
CA PRO A 138 2.53 2.87 -5.51
C PRO A 138 2.36 2.15 -6.86
N PRO A 139 1.67 2.76 -7.85
CA PRO A 139 0.97 2.02 -8.91
C PRO A 139 1.94 1.20 -9.77
N LYS A 140 2.03 -0.09 -9.46
CA LYS A 140 2.84 -1.09 -10.17
C LYS A 140 1.97 -2.29 -10.49
N ARG A 141 2.13 -2.80 -11.72
CA ARG A 141 1.43 -4.01 -12.17
C ARG A 141 2.35 -5.21 -12.09
N PHE A 142 1.79 -6.31 -11.62
CA PHE A 142 2.46 -7.60 -11.51
C PHE A 142 1.70 -8.61 -12.35
N SER A 143 2.42 -9.49 -13.07
CA SER A 143 1.81 -10.66 -13.72
C SER A 143 1.12 -11.50 -12.66
N VAL A 144 -0.10 -11.97 -12.93
CA VAL A 144 -0.82 -12.86 -12.02
C VAL A 144 -0.07 -14.18 -11.79
N GLU A 145 0.79 -14.58 -12.73
CA GLU A 145 1.62 -15.79 -12.67
C GLU A 145 2.52 -15.83 -11.42
N LEU A 146 2.96 -14.67 -10.93
CA LEU A 146 3.76 -14.58 -9.69
C LEU A 146 2.99 -15.05 -8.44
N PHE A 147 1.66 -15.17 -8.54
CA PHE A 147 0.77 -15.46 -7.42
C PHE A 147 -0.01 -16.76 -7.60
N THR A 148 0.10 -17.44 -8.76
CA THR A 148 -0.64 -18.68 -9.01
C THR A 148 -0.11 -19.84 -8.18
N GLU A 149 1.22 -19.96 -8.05
CA GLU A 149 1.89 -20.99 -7.26
C GLU A 149 2.83 -20.30 -6.27
N LEU A 150 2.30 -19.93 -5.10
CA LEU A 150 3.06 -19.20 -4.09
C LEU A 150 4.23 -20.04 -3.56
N LEU A 151 5.36 -19.38 -3.27
CA LEU A 151 6.51 -20.03 -2.66
C LEU A 151 6.32 -20.03 -1.13
N GLU A 152 6.42 -21.19 -0.50
CA GLU A 152 6.45 -21.32 0.96
C GLU A 152 7.88 -21.08 1.49
N ILE A 153 8.01 -20.25 2.52
CA ILE A 153 9.26 -19.93 3.21
C ILE A 153 9.12 -20.12 4.72
N ASP A 154 10.24 -20.37 5.40
CA ASP A 154 10.33 -20.27 6.87
C ASP A 154 10.63 -18.82 7.26
N PHE A 155 9.72 -18.19 8.00
CA PHE A 155 9.89 -16.82 8.47
C PHE A 155 9.31 -16.68 9.88
N LEU A 156 10.08 -16.08 10.81
CA LEU A 156 9.70 -15.92 12.22
C LEU A 156 9.28 -17.24 12.92
N GLY A 157 9.80 -18.38 12.45
CA GLY A 157 9.48 -19.71 12.97
C GLY A 157 8.13 -20.28 12.51
N GLN A 158 7.50 -19.68 11.50
CA GLN A 158 6.27 -20.17 10.87
C GLN A 158 6.44 -20.28 9.34
N LYS A 159 5.56 -21.07 8.70
CA LYS A 159 5.47 -21.14 7.24
C LYS A 159 4.69 -19.95 6.69
N HIS A 160 5.29 -19.16 5.83
CA HIS A 160 4.64 -18.05 5.14
C HIS A 160 4.72 -18.24 3.63
N HIS A 161 3.82 -17.60 2.90
CA HIS A 161 3.86 -17.56 1.44
C HIS A 161 4.41 -16.23 0.95
N VAL A 162 5.13 -16.27 -0.16
CA VAL A 162 5.57 -15.10 -0.93
C VAL A 162 5.26 -15.31 -2.42
N PRO A 163 5.26 -14.24 -3.23
CA PRO A 163 5.21 -14.36 -4.69
C PRO A 163 6.37 -15.22 -5.23
N ASN A 164 6.15 -15.89 -6.36
CA ASN A 164 7.09 -16.88 -6.90
C ASN A 164 7.44 -16.60 -8.38
N PRO A 165 8.72 -16.41 -8.72
CA PRO A 165 9.86 -16.30 -7.80
C PRO A 165 9.85 -14.95 -7.06
N PRO A 166 10.28 -14.90 -5.78
CA PRO A 166 10.28 -13.67 -5.00
C PRO A 166 11.22 -12.61 -5.58
N GLU A 167 12.30 -13.02 -6.24
CA GLU A 167 13.25 -12.13 -6.89
C GLU A 167 12.61 -11.27 -7.98
N ASP A 168 11.77 -11.86 -8.84
CA ASP A 168 11.09 -11.16 -9.93
C ASP A 168 10.06 -10.17 -9.38
N TYR A 169 9.36 -10.57 -8.31
CA TYR A 169 8.43 -9.69 -7.59
C TYR A 169 9.16 -8.49 -6.99
N LEU A 170 10.24 -8.72 -6.24
CA LEU A 170 10.99 -7.67 -5.56
C LEU A 170 11.72 -6.76 -6.56
N GLU A 171 12.28 -7.29 -7.63
CA GLU A 171 12.88 -6.49 -8.70
C GLU A 171 11.83 -5.65 -9.43
N THR A 172 10.64 -6.20 -9.70
CA THR A 172 9.54 -5.43 -10.30
C THR A 172 9.06 -4.31 -9.38
N LYS A 173 9.00 -4.56 -8.07
CA LYS A 173 8.52 -3.63 -7.06
C LYS A 173 9.54 -2.54 -6.73
N TYR A 174 10.80 -2.90 -6.48
CA TYR A 174 11.86 -2.06 -5.91
C TYR A 174 13.01 -1.75 -6.89
N GLY A 175 13.02 -2.34 -8.08
CA GLY A 175 14.08 -2.18 -9.06
C GLY A 175 15.26 -3.16 -8.86
N PRO A 176 16.26 -3.13 -9.76
CA PRO A 176 17.35 -4.11 -9.79
C PRO A 176 18.25 -4.08 -8.53
N GLU A 177 18.26 -2.95 -7.82
CA GLU A 177 19.06 -2.78 -6.59
C GLU A 177 18.33 -3.18 -5.31
N TRP A 178 17.20 -3.90 -5.39
CA TRP A 178 16.39 -4.24 -4.21
C TRP A 178 17.14 -5.00 -3.10
N ARG A 179 18.22 -5.70 -3.48
CA ARG A 179 19.12 -6.42 -2.57
C ARG A 179 20.04 -5.50 -1.77
N VAL A 180 20.17 -4.23 -2.15
CA VAL A 180 20.95 -3.23 -1.43
C VAL A 180 20.03 -2.56 -0.40
N PRO A 181 20.33 -2.66 0.91
CA PRO A 181 19.54 -1.96 1.92
C PRO A 181 19.55 -0.45 1.68
N LYS A 182 18.35 0.15 1.69
CA LYS A 182 18.16 1.60 1.60
C LYS A 182 17.37 2.08 2.82
N PRO A 183 17.63 3.31 3.32
CA PRO A 183 16.89 3.86 4.46
C PRO A 183 15.41 4.12 4.12
N SER A 184 14.56 4.24 5.14
CA SER A 184 13.14 4.57 4.97
C SER A 184 12.92 5.82 4.09
N GLY A 185 11.84 5.82 3.30
CA GLY A 185 11.51 6.90 2.37
C GLY A 185 12.30 6.90 1.05
N SER A 186 13.30 6.03 0.89
CA SER A 186 14.09 5.92 -0.35
C SER A 186 13.31 5.25 -1.47
N TYR A 187 12.47 4.27 -1.14
CA TYR A 187 11.65 3.55 -2.09
C TYR A 187 10.62 4.47 -2.76
N GLU A 188 9.93 5.29 -1.97
CA GLU A 188 8.92 6.24 -2.44
C GLU A 188 9.56 7.25 -3.40
N LYS A 189 10.78 7.72 -3.09
CA LYS A 189 11.57 8.59 -3.97
C LYS A 189 11.93 7.90 -5.28
N ASP A 190 12.41 6.65 -5.21
CA ASP A 190 12.75 5.86 -6.39
C ASP A 190 11.51 5.65 -7.27
N VAL A 191 10.36 5.29 -6.69
CA VAL A 191 9.11 5.11 -7.46
C VAL A 191 8.62 6.43 -8.05
N LEU A 192 8.63 7.53 -7.30
CA LEU A 192 8.27 8.86 -7.83
C LEU A 192 9.15 9.23 -9.03
N SER A 193 10.45 8.91 -8.98
CA SER A 193 11.38 9.15 -10.10
C SER A 193 11.09 8.27 -11.32
N MET A 194 10.47 7.09 -11.13
CA MET A 194 10.12 6.16 -12.20
C MET A 194 8.78 6.48 -12.88
N ILE A 195 7.92 7.30 -12.25
CA ILE A 195 6.66 7.73 -12.87
C ILE A 195 6.99 8.89 -13.81
N PRO A 196 6.88 8.71 -15.15
CA PRO A 196 7.19 9.78 -16.08
C PRO A 196 6.23 10.95 -15.87
N ASP A 197 6.76 12.17 -15.91
CA ASP A 197 5.93 13.37 -15.98
C ASP A 197 4.93 13.24 -17.15
N PRO A 198 3.70 13.76 -17.01
CA PRO A 198 2.77 13.76 -18.11
C PRO A 198 3.42 14.48 -19.30
N PRO A 199 3.33 13.90 -20.53
CA PRO A 199 3.96 14.51 -21.68
C PRO A 199 3.44 15.95 -21.87
N PRO A 200 4.31 16.89 -22.27
CA PRO A 200 3.87 18.26 -22.52
C PRO A 200 2.71 18.25 -23.51
N ALA A 201 1.63 18.97 -23.19
CA ALA A 201 0.40 18.91 -23.97
C ALA A 201 0.65 19.27 -25.45
N ASN A 202 0.49 18.30 -26.36
CA ASN A 202 0.53 18.54 -27.80
C ASN A 202 -0.48 19.63 -28.21
N ALA A 203 -0.18 20.39 -29.27
CA ALA A 203 -0.97 21.54 -29.71
C ALA A 203 -2.48 21.23 -29.89
N ILE A 204 -2.82 20.01 -30.31
CA ILE A 204 -4.19 19.52 -30.45
C ILE A 204 -4.88 19.34 -29.07
N ARG A 205 -4.14 18.89 -28.04
CA ARG A 205 -4.64 18.77 -26.66
C ARG A 205 -4.82 20.14 -25.99
N ARG A 206 -4.03 21.18 -26.33
CA ARG A 206 -4.27 22.58 -25.88
C ARG A 206 -5.58 23.16 -26.41
N LEU A 207 -5.98 22.77 -27.62
CA LEU A 207 -7.24 23.23 -28.22
C LEU A 207 -8.45 22.54 -27.58
N ILE A 208 -8.34 21.23 -27.33
CA ILE A 208 -9.37 20.43 -26.66
C ILE A 208 -9.46 20.78 -25.16
N SER A 209 -8.32 21.05 -24.50
CA SER A 209 -8.30 21.45 -23.09
C SER A 209 -9.01 22.78 -22.85
N LYS A 210 -8.95 23.74 -23.79
CA LYS A 210 -9.70 25.01 -23.67
C LYS A 210 -11.21 24.81 -23.67
N ILE A 211 -11.70 23.85 -24.45
CA ILE A 211 -13.13 23.49 -24.52
C ILE A 211 -13.52 22.69 -23.26
N TRP A 212 -12.65 21.80 -22.79
CA TRP A 212 -12.85 21.02 -21.56
C TRP A 212 -12.78 21.87 -20.29
N THR A 213 -11.85 22.83 -20.16
CA THR A 213 -11.77 23.76 -19.00
C THR A 213 -12.96 24.71 -18.90
N LEU A 214 -13.69 24.91 -20.01
CA LEU A 214 -14.93 25.68 -20.03
C LEU A 214 -16.13 24.86 -19.50
N MET A 215 -16.10 23.53 -19.67
CA MET A 215 -17.17 22.63 -19.23
C MET A 215 -16.90 21.93 -17.90
N PHE A 216 -15.63 21.78 -17.50
CA PHE A 216 -15.18 21.17 -16.25
C PHE A 216 -14.00 21.99 -15.70
N PRO A 217 -14.20 22.82 -14.66
CA PRO A 217 -13.12 23.60 -14.08
C PRO A 217 -12.06 22.67 -13.49
N VAL A 218 -10.79 22.87 -13.89
CA VAL A 218 -9.64 22.16 -13.31
C VAL A 218 -9.58 22.50 -11.84
N GLN A 219 -9.65 21.50 -10.96
CA GLN A 219 -9.59 21.72 -9.53
C GLN A 219 -8.13 22.02 -9.15
N VAL A 220 -7.86 23.29 -8.86
CA VAL A 220 -6.56 23.69 -8.33
C VAL A 220 -6.56 23.37 -6.85
N SER A 221 -5.72 22.42 -6.45
CA SER A 221 -5.46 22.11 -5.05
C SER A 221 -4.21 22.84 -4.60
N THR A 222 -4.26 23.47 -3.43
CA THR A 222 -3.11 24.15 -2.84
C THR A 222 -2.62 23.34 -1.65
N LEU A 223 -1.32 23.04 -1.59
CA LEU A 223 -0.67 22.42 -0.43
C LEU A 223 0.14 23.48 0.32
N LEU A 224 0.13 23.43 1.65
CA LEU A 224 1.01 24.18 2.53
C LEU A 224 2.03 23.21 3.12
N VAL A 225 3.32 23.45 2.88
CA VAL A 225 4.41 22.65 3.45
C VAL A 225 4.88 23.31 4.74
N LEU A 226 4.82 22.55 5.83
CA LEU A 226 5.25 22.98 7.16
C LEU A 226 6.45 22.16 7.63
N ASP A 227 7.33 22.75 8.42
CA ASP A 227 8.38 22.04 9.13
C ASP A 227 7.84 21.36 10.43
N HIS A 228 8.74 20.69 11.15
CA HIS A 228 8.43 20.03 12.43
C HIS A 228 7.99 20.98 13.56
N GLN A 229 8.15 22.29 13.44
CA GLN A 229 7.60 23.30 14.36
C GLN A 229 6.23 23.82 13.91
N GLY A 230 5.78 23.45 12.71
CA GLY A 230 4.56 23.96 12.11
C GLY A 230 4.75 25.27 11.34
N GLU A 231 5.99 25.66 11.03
CA GLU A 231 6.29 26.88 10.29
C GLU A 231 6.35 26.63 8.77
N PRO A 232 5.89 27.57 7.91
CA PRO A 232 5.91 27.38 6.47
C PRO A 232 7.31 27.26 5.86
N VAL A 233 7.49 26.31 4.94
CA VAL A 233 8.78 26.04 4.28
C VAL A 233 8.80 26.61 2.87
N ALA A 234 9.57 27.67 2.65
CA ALA A 234 9.78 28.27 1.34
C ALA A 234 10.79 27.47 0.49
N GLY A 235 10.54 27.37 -0.82
CA GLY A 235 11.43 26.68 -1.76
C GLY A 235 11.50 25.16 -1.62
N ALA A 236 10.60 24.57 -0.83
CA ALA A 236 10.48 23.12 -0.72
C ALA A 236 10.04 22.53 -2.08
N GLU A 237 10.76 21.52 -2.55
CA GLU A 237 10.35 20.78 -3.75
C GLU A 237 9.22 19.82 -3.39
N VAL A 238 8.09 19.96 -4.08
CA VAL A 238 6.91 19.12 -3.95
C VAL A 238 6.70 18.40 -5.28
N GLN A 239 6.85 17.08 -5.27
CA GLN A 239 6.60 16.22 -6.41
C GLN A 239 5.32 15.40 -6.17
N VAL A 240 4.37 15.48 -7.11
CA VAL A 240 3.14 14.68 -7.06
C VAL A 240 3.09 13.75 -8.27
N ALA A 241 2.93 12.46 -7.99
CA ALA A 241 2.85 11.40 -8.99
C ALA A 241 1.82 11.73 -10.08
N GLY A 242 2.24 11.73 -11.34
CA GLY A 242 1.37 12.00 -12.50
C GLY A 242 1.02 13.48 -12.75
N VAL A 243 1.51 14.40 -11.91
CA VAL A 243 1.28 15.85 -12.01
C VAL A 243 2.57 16.60 -12.31
N GLY A 244 3.65 16.25 -11.60
CA GLY A 244 4.99 16.82 -11.76
C GLY A 244 5.51 17.53 -10.51
N ALA A 245 6.72 18.12 -10.62
CA ALA A 245 7.39 18.83 -9.54
C ALA A 245 7.20 20.36 -9.59
N ARG A 246 7.03 20.97 -8.41
CA ARG A 246 6.89 22.41 -8.18
C ARG A 246 7.59 22.79 -6.88
N GLN A 247 8.01 24.04 -6.75
CA GLN A 247 8.52 24.57 -5.49
C GLN A 247 7.44 25.39 -4.77
N THR A 248 7.47 25.38 -3.45
CA THR A 248 6.64 26.26 -2.63
C THR A 248 7.06 27.72 -2.77
N ASP A 249 6.09 28.62 -2.64
CA ASP A 249 6.33 30.06 -2.55
C ASP A 249 6.92 30.47 -1.19
N ASN A 250 7.15 31.77 -1.00
CA ASN A 250 7.72 32.31 0.24
C ASN A 250 6.83 32.10 1.49
N HIS A 251 5.59 31.68 1.31
CA HIS A 251 4.64 31.37 2.38
C HIS A 251 4.40 29.86 2.51
N GLY A 252 5.23 29.03 1.86
CA GLY A 252 5.15 27.57 1.92
C GLY A 252 4.06 26.95 1.06
N TYR A 253 3.37 27.72 0.20
CA TYR A 253 2.29 27.21 -0.62
C TYR A 253 2.74 26.73 -2.00
N VAL A 254 2.13 25.65 -2.48
CA VAL A 254 2.26 25.20 -3.88
C VAL A 254 0.89 24.89 -4.46
N SER A 255 0.58 25.44 -5.64
CA SER A 255 -0.65 25.14 -6.38
C SER A 255 -0.40 24.04 -7.40
N LEU A 256 -1.19 22.97 -7.30
CA LEU A 256 -1.17 21.82 -8.20
C LEU A 256 -2.48 21.76 -8.98
N LYS A 257 -2.39 21.40 -10.26
CA LYS A 257 -3.55 21.12 -11.10
C LYS A 257 -3.76 19.61 -11.09
N LEU A 258 -4.72 19.15 -10.30
CA LEU A 258 -5.12 17.74 -10.20
C LEU A 258 -6.23 17.42 -11.20
#